data_AF-A0A8X6WG92-F1
#
_entry.id   AF-A0A8X6WG92-F1
#
_cell.length_a   1.000
_cell.length_b   1.000
_cell.length_c   1.000
_cell.angle_alpha   90.00
_cell.angle_beta   90.00
_cell.angle_gamma   90.00
#
_symmetry.space_group_name_H-M   'P 1'
#
loop_
_entity.id
_entity.type
_entity.pdbx_description
1 polymer ?
#
loop_
_entity_poly.entity_id
_entity_poly.type
_entity_poly.pdbx_seq_one_letter_code
_entity_poly.pdbx_strand_id
1 'polypeptide(L)'
;MYPIFDENVDSTVISPLRSFLYGNCYTIYKNFARLPTTAAETTLQQNAKGLELVLNAETTQYVPMSEIVGFRIVIHDASEHPDPEGKGINIIP
;
A
#
# COMPACT_ATOMS: atom_id res chain seq x y z
N MET A 1 -17.17 -2.31 4.05
CA MET A 1 -17.07 -2.32 2.58
C MET A 1 -15.66 -2.80 2.23
N TYR A 2 -15.52 -3.91 1.50
CA TYR A 2 -14.23 -4.38 1.01
C TYR A 2 -13.82 -3.50 -0.19
N PRO A 3 -12.56 -3.05 -0.32
CA PRO A 3 -12.16 -2.40 -1.54
C PRO A 3 -12.29 -3.38 -2.70
N ILE A 4 -12.89 -2.91 -3.78
CA ILE A 4 -12.96 -3.61 -5.05
C ILE A 4 -11.60 -3.40 -5.70
N PHE A 5 -10.71 -4.37 -5.57
CA PHE A 5 -9.59 -4.46 -6.50
C PHE A 5 -10.17 -4.87 -7.84
N ASP A 6 -9.77 -4.18 -8.91
CA ASP A 6 -10.03 -4.62 -10.28
C ASP A 6 -9.69 -6.11 -10.38
N GLU A 7 -10.53 -6.90 -11.04
CA GLU A 7 -10.55 -8.37 -11.00
C GLU A 7 -9.26 -9.03 -11.55
N ASN A 8 -8.26 -8.20 -11.90
CA ASN A 8 -6.96 -8.52 -12.46
C ASN A 8 -5.75 -8.20 -11.55
N VAL A 9 -5.97 -7.85 -10.27
CA VAL A 9 -4.83 -7.68 -9.34
C VAL A 9 -4.31 -9.05 -8.93
N ASP A 10 -3.16 -9.43 -9.48
CA ASP A 10 -2.47 -10.67 -9.14
C ASP A 10 -2.14 -10.70 -7.64
N SER A 11 -2.67 -11.72 -6.94
CA SER A 11 -2.37 -12.03 -5.55
C SER A 11 -0.87 -12.22 -5.25
N THR A 12 -0.04 -12.40 -6.28
CA THR A 12 1.42 -12.41 -6.14
C THR A 12 2.02 -11.02 -5.89
N VAL A 13 1.31 -9.95 -6.26
CA VAL A 13 1.78 -8.56 -6.19
C VAL A 13 1.27 -7.84 -4.94
N ILE A 14 0.02 -8.11 -4.50
CA ILE A 14 -0.59 -7.46 -3.33
C ILE A 14 -0.93 -8.48 -2.25
N SER A 15 -0.41 -8.25 -1.04
CA SER A 15 -0.71 -9.05 0.15
C SER A 15 -1.58 -8.25 1.13
N PRO A 16 -2.78 -8.74 1.48
CA PRO A 16 -3.62 -8.08 2.48
C PRO A 16 -3.09 -8.31 3.89
N LEU A 17 -3.22 -7.30 4.74
CA LEU A 17 -2.98 -7.34 6.18
C LEU A 17 -4.10 -6.59 6.91
N ARG A 18 -4.41 -6.97 8.15
CA ARG A 18 -5.40 -6.27 8.97
C ARG A 18 -4.73 -5.60 10.15
N SER A 19 -4.91 -4.29 10.27
CA SER A 19 -4.55 -3.50 11.43
C SER A 19 -5.79 -3.24 12.28
N PHE A 20 -5.66 -3.37 13.60
CA PHE A 20 -6.74 -2.99 14.52
C PHE A 20 -6.96 -1.49 14.61
N LEU A 21 -5.89 -0.70 14.40
CA LEU A 21 -5.95 0.77 14.47
C LEU A 21 -6.29 1.42 13.13
N TYR A 22 -5.77 0.86 12.03
CA TYR A 22 -5.87 1.48 10.69
C TYR A 22 -6.78 0.71 9.72
N GLY A 23 -7.37 -0.40 10.15
CA GLY A 23 -8.29 -1.19 9.32
C GLY A 23 -7.57 -2.05 8.29
N ASN A 24 -7.98 -1.95 7.03
CA ASN A 24 -7.44 -2.80 5.96
C ASN A 24 -6.13 -2.22 5.41
N CYS A 25 -5.10 -3.04 5.37
CA CYS A 25 -3.78 -2.70 4.83
C CYS A 25 -3.45 -3.58 3.62
N TYR A 26 -2.68 -3.02 2.68
CA TYR A 26 -2.25 -3.69 1.47
C TYR A 26 -0.76 -3.47 1.26
N THR A 27 0.01 -4.56 1.25
CA THR A 27 1.46 -4.51 0.98
C THR A 27 1.69 -4.89 -0.47
N ILE A 28 2.29 -3.98 -1.24
CA ILE A 28 2.69 -4.21 -2.63
C ILE A 28 4.12 -4.77 -2.62
N TYR A 29 4.41 -5.74 -3.48
CA TYR A 29 5.75 -6.33 -3.68
C TYR A 29 6.33 -7.11 -2.49
N LYS A 30 5.50 -7.68 -1.62
CA LYS A 30 5.98 -8.54 -0.52
C LYS A 30 6.85 -9.72 -0.99
N ASN A 31 6.61 -10.22 -2.21
CA ASN A 31 7.35 -11.33 -2.81
C ASN A 31 8.14 -10.87 -4.06
N PHE A 32 9.08 -9.96 -3.87
CA PHE A 32 9.97 -9.44 -4.93
C PHE A 32 10.60 -10.54 -5.80
N ALA A 33 10.96 -11.68 -5.21
CA ALA A 33 11.58 -12.81 -5.90
C ALA A 33 10.68 -13.52 -6.93
N ARG A 34 9.36 -13.27 -6.93
CA ARG A 34 8.41 -13.80 -7.92
C ARG A 34 8.08 -12.80 -9.02
N LEU A 35 8.52 -11.55 -8.90
CA LEU A 35 8.38 -10.58 -9.97
C LEU A 35 9.41 -10.93 -11.04
N PRO A 36 9.06 -10.88 -12.34
CA PRO A 36 10.05 -11.04 -13.40
C PRO A 36 11.18 -10.02 -13.17
N THR A 37 12.42 -10.45 -13.34
CA THR A 37 13.68 -9.72 -13.02
C THR A 37 13.81 -8.32 -13.63
N THR A 38 12.85 -7.92 -14.47
CA THR A 38 12.69 -6.58 -15.05
C THR A 38 11.89 -5.60 -14.18
N ALA A 39 11.21 -6.07 -13.13
CA ALA A 39 10.18 -5.26 -12.46
C ALA A 39 10.70 -4.31 -11.38
N ALA A 40 11.91 -4.48 -10.87
CA ALA A 40 12.31 -3.70 -9.70
C ALA A 40 13.82 -3.59 -9.40
N GLU A 41 14.66 -3.71 -10.43
CA GLU A 41 15.94 -3.03 -10.36
C GLU A 41 15.68 -1.60 -10.84
N THR A 42 15.62 -0.65 -9.90
CA THR A 42 15.79 0.77 -10.24
C THR A 42 17.24 0.95 -10.66
N THR A 43 17.56 0.49 -11.88
CA THR A 43 18.79 0.88 -12.54
C THR A 43 18.78 2.41 -12.55
N LEU A 44 19.85 3.02 -12.06
CA LEU A 44 20.12 4.46 -12.06
C LEU A 44 20.09 5.00 -13.50
N GLN A 45 18.91 5.05 -14.09
CA GLN A 45 18.61 5.70 -15.37
C GLN A 45 17.73 6.87 -15.02
N GLN A 46 18.07 8.04 -15.55
CA GLN A 46 17.46 9.33 -15.22
C GLN A 46 15.97 9.47 -15.62
N ASN A 47 15.28 8.35 -15.86
CA ASN A 47 13.87 8.22 -16.19
C ASN A 47 13.21 7.05 -15.40
N ALA A 48 13.68 6.72 -14.20
CA ALA A 48 13.08 5.69 -13.37
C ALA A 48 11.67 6.12 -12.94
N LYS A 49 10.64 5.55 -13.57
CA LYS A 49 9.24 5.74 -13.17
C LYS A 49 9.05 5.07 -11.81
N GLY A 50 8.79 5.86 -10.78
CA GLY A 50 8.51 5.37 -9.43
C GLY A 50 7.14 4.69 -9.34
N LEU A 51 6.74 4.33 -8.12
CA LEU A 51 5.40 3.81 -7.84
C LEU A 51 4.38 4.96 -7.87
N GLU A 52 3.42 4.87 -8.77
CA GLU A 52 2.27 5.78 -8.85
C GLU A 52 1.00 5.06 -8.36
N LEU A 53 0.29 5.65 -7.41
CA LEU A 53 -0.94 5.12 -6.84
C LEU A 53 -2.03 6.18 -6.89
N VAL A 54 -3.21 5.80 -7.38
CA VAL A 54 -4.44 6.60 -7.28
C VAL A 54 -5.35 5.89 -6.29
N LEU A 55 -5.62 6.55 -5.16
CA LEU A 55 -6.37 5.97 -4.04
C LEU A 55 -7.64 6.79 -3.78
N ASN A 56 -8.75 6.14 -3.40
CA ASN A 56 -10.00 6.80 -3.05
C ASN A 56 -10.25 6.82 -1.52
N ALA A 57 -10.23 8.00 -0.91
CA ALA A 57 -10.53 8.19 0.50
C ALA A 57 -12.00 8.59 0.63
N GLU A 58 -12.85 7.60 0.90
CA GLU A 58 -14.29 7.80 0.91
C GLU A 58 -14.77 8.54 2.18
N THR A 59 -14.71 9.87 2.14
CA THR A 59 -14.96 10.74 3.30
C THR A 59 -16.37 10.60 3.90
N THR A 60 -17.35 10.14 3.12
CA THR A 60 -18.77 10.09 3.54
C THR A 60 -19.15 8.82 4.31
N GLN A 61 -18.30 7.79 4.28
CA GLN A 61 -18.60 6.48 4.88
C GLN A 61 -17.75 6.16 6.11
N TYR A 62 -16.96 7.13 6.61
CA TYR A 62 -16.22 6.93 7.85
C TYR A 62 -17.16 6.95 9.05
N VAL A 63 -16.89 6.07 10.01
CA VAL A 63 -17.55 6.11 11.31
C VAL A 63 -17.20 7.43 12.01
N PRO A 64 -18.13 8.05 12.76
CA PRO A 64 -17.89 9.33 13.44
C PRO A 64 -16.71 9.35 14.42
N MET A 65 -16.20 8.16 14.81
CA MET A 65 -15.04 8.00 15.69
C MET A 65 -13.69 8.11 14.97
N SER A 66 -13.66 8.20 13.64
CA SER A 66 -12.40 8.37 12.89
C SER A 66 -11.92 9.82 13.01
N GLU A 67 -10.83 10.05 13.74
CA GLU A 67 -10.24 11.38 13.93
C GLU A 67 -9.58 11.95 12.67
N ILE A 68 -9.20 11.09 11.73
CA ILE A 68 -8.45 11.45 10.52
C ILE A 68 -9.05 10.73 9.31
N VAL A 69 -9.20 11.48 8.21
CA VAL A 69 -9.58 10.94 6.90
C VAL A 69 -8.38 11.02 5.96
N GLY A 70 -8.00 9.89 5.37
CA GLY A 70 -6.84 9.81 4.47
C GLY A 70 -6.28 8.40 4.39
N PHE A 71 -5.03 8.32 3.91
CA PHE A 71 -4.27 7.07 3.81
C PHE A 71 -3.06 7.10 4.72
N ARG A 72 -2.60 5.91 5.12
CA ARG A 72 -1.34 5.74 5.82
C ARG A 72 -0.44 4.81 5.02
N ILE A 73 0.72 5.30 4.62
CA ILE A 73 1.69 4.58 3.79
C ILE A 73 2.92 4.24 4.63
N VAL A 74 3.43 3.01 4.48
CA VAL A 74 4.67 2.55 5.09
C VAL A 74 5.57 2.01 4.00
N ILE A 75 6.81 2.49 3.95
CA ILE A 75 7.86 1.92 3.10
C ILE A 75 8.78 1.13 4.01
N HIS A 76 8.93 -0.16 3.72
CA HIS A 76 9.76 -1.08 4.50
C HIS A 76 10.45 -2.08 3.56
N ASP A 77 11.48 -2.76 4.05
CA ASP A 77 12.13 -3.84 3.31
C ASP A 77 11.19 -5.05 3.14
N ALA A 78 11.31 -5.78 2.04
CA ALA A 78 10.42 -6.93 1.76
C ALA A 78 10.52 -8.05 2.82
N SER A 79 11.65 -8.17 3.53
CA SER A 79 11.85 -9.13 4.62
C SER A 79 11.30 -8.65 5.97
N GLU A 80 10.98 -7.36 6.11
CA GLU A 80 10.47 -6.78 7.35
C GLU A 80 8.94 -6.86 7.46
N HIS A 81 8.44 -6.92 8.69
CA HIS A 81 7.02 -6.73 8.95
C HIS A 81 6.67 -5.23 8.85
N PRO A 82 5.58 -4.85 8.19
CA PRO A 82 5.16 -3.44 8.14
C PRO A 82 4.82 -2.91 9.53
N ASP A 83 5.36 -1.74 9.87
CA ASP A 83 5.05 -1.01 11.10
C ASP A 83 4.33 0.31 10.77
N PRO A 84 3.00 0.29 10.63
CA PRO A 84 2.23 1.50 10.39
C PRO A 84 2.22 2.43 11.59
N GLU A 85 2.43 1.97 12.82
CA GLU A 85 2.35 2.84 14.00
C GLU A 85 3.60 3.73 14.10
N GLY A 86 4.79 3.11 14.04
CA GLY A 86 6.06 3.81 14.20
C GLY A 86 6.60 4.48 12.94
N LYS A 87 6.35 3.91 11.75
CA LYS A 87 6.97 4.36 10.48
C LYS A 87 5.98 4.90 9.43
N GLY A 88 4.69 4.93 9.74
CA GLY A 88 3.67 5.35 8.79
C GLY A 88 3.62 6.85 8.51
N ILE A 89 3.41 7.20 7.24
CA ILE A 89 3.22 8.57 6.76
C ILE A 89 1.74 8.75 6.41
N ASN A 90 1.12 9.82 6.92
CA ASN A 90 -0.26 10.16 6.60
C ASN A 90 -0.33 10.97 5.30
N ILE A 91 -1.21 10.56 4.40
CA ILE A 91 -1.54 11.26 3.16
C ILE A 91 -2.97 11.77 3.29
N ILE A 92 -3.12 13.09 3.14
CA ILE A 92 -4.41 13.77 3.17
C ILE A 92 -5.01 13.68 1.75
N PRO A 93 -6.32 13.42 1.60
CA PRO A 93 -6.99 13.31 0.30
C PRO A 93 -6.88 14.55 -0.60
#